data_AF-A0A1S3SPP5-F1
#
_entry.id   AF-A0A1S3SPP5-F1
#
_cell.length_a   1.000
_cell.length_b   1.000
_cell.length_c   1.000
_cell.angle_alpha   90.00
_cell.angle_beta   90.00
_cell.angle_gamma   90.00
#
_symmetry.space_group_name_H-M   'P 1'
#
loop_
_entity.id
_entity.type
_entity.pdbx_description
1 polymer ?
#
loop_
_entity_poly.entity_id
_entity_poly.type
_entity_poly.pdbx_seq_one_letter_code
_entity_poly.pdbx_strand_id
1 'polypeptide(L)'
;MPTMGMAEIDSSSFDGVLTCSKEVVVMEGDMEDHGTLCAEEDLVASALAATITSQVIVEELRRLGLCSNIEGDVEYVPYESELQMSDIKRLITKDLSEPYSIYTYRYFIHNWPQLCFLAMVDKDCVGAIVCKLDMHKKIHRGYIAMLAVDSRYRRKGIGTYLVKKAIYAMMDDDCDEVVLETEITNQSAQKLYENLGFVRDKRLFQYYLNGVDALRLKLWLR
;
A
#
# COMPACT_ATOMS: atom_id res chain seq x y z
N MET A 1 47.03 -24.48 31.62
CA MET A 1 46.76 -23.58 30.49
C MET A 1 46.16 -24.40 29.36
N PRO A 2 44.83 -24.35 29.12
CA PRO A 2 44.21 -24.96 27.94
C PRO A 2 43.49 -23.93 27.05
N THR A 3 43.45 -24.18 25.74
CA THR A 3 42.35 -23.87 24.77
C THR A 3 42.76 -24.59 23.47
N MET A 4 42.17 -25.72 23.04
CA MET A 4 40.75 -26.04 22.72
C MET A 4 40.30 -25.13 21.56
N GLY A 5 40.27 -25.57 20.31
CA GLY A 5 39.52 -26.72 19.80
C GLY A 5 38.12 -26.24 19.47
N MET A 6 37.91 -25.74 18.25
CA MET A 6 36.59 -25.32 17.75
C MET A 6 35.66 -26.53 17.75
N ALA A 7 34.74 -26.54 18.71
CA ALA A 7 33.62 -27.46 18.74
C ALA A 7 32.39 -26.76 18.16
N GLU A 8 31.65 -27.51 17.35
CA GLU A 8 30.28 -27.26 16.96
C GLU A 8 29.43 -26.99 18.22
N ILE A 9 28.59 -25.95 18.17
CA ILE A 9 27.55 -25.72 19.16
C ILE A 9 26.22 -25.94 18.44
N ASP A 10 25.69 -27.13 18.64
CA ASP A 10 24.25 -27.37 18.71
C ASP A 10 23.77 -26.83 20.06
N SER A 11 22.78 -25.94 20.04
CA SER A 11 22.04 -25.56 21.24
C SER A 11 20.63 -25.10 20.86
N SER A 12 19.74 -26.08 20.77
CA SER A 12 18.45 -25.99 21.44
C SER A 12 18.59 -25.26 22.79
N SER A 13 17.67 -24.32 23.05
CA SER A 13 17.48 -23.51 24.28
C SER A 13 18.01 -22.07 24.19
N PHE A 14 17.19 -21.21 23.58
CA PHE A 14 17.06 -19.82 24.04
C PHE A 14 15.56 -19.53 24.19
N ASP A 15 15.02 -19.95 25.34
CA ASP A 15 13.75 -19.44 25.87
C ASP A 15 13.97 -17.97 26.25
N GLY A 16 13.53 -17.09 25.36
CA GLY A 16 13.52 -15.66 25.55
C GLY A 16 12.27 -15.10 24.87
N VAL A 17 11.15 -15.18 25.58
CA VAL A 17 9.88 -14.57 25.19
C VAL A 17 10.09 -13.08 24.93
N LEU A 18 10.10 -12.70 23.65
CA LEU A 18 9.84 -11.33 23.22
C LEU A 18 8.79 -11.37 22.11
N THR A 19 7.55 -11.58 22.52
CA THR A 19 6.36 -11.28 21.72
C THR A 19 6.35 -9.79 21.41
N CYS A 20 6.62 -9.39 20.17
CA CYS A 20 6.34 -8.03 19.72
C CYS A 20 6.17 -7.96 18.20
N SER A 21 4.97 -7.50 17.80
CA SER A 21 4.56 -7.05 16.47
C SER A 21 4.40 -8.13 15.40
N LYS A 22 3.14 -8.53 15.21
CA LYS A 22 2.64 -9.37 14.11
C LYS A 22 3.29 -8.99 12.77
N GLU A 23 4.01 -9.96 12.22
CA GLU A 23 4.02 -10.35 10.80
C GLU A 23 3.84 -9.21 9.79
N VAL A 24 4.97 -8.66 9.38
CA VAL A 24 5.16 -7.74 8.25
C VAL A 24 4.80 -8.37 6.88
N VAL A 25 4.33 -9.61 6.85
CA VAL A 25 3.79 -10.27 5.66
C VAL A 25 2.73 -11.26 6.13
N VAL A 26 1.45 -10.90 6.11
CA VAL A 26 0.40 -11.93 6.05
C VAL A 26 0.51 -12.54 4.66
N MET A 27 1.30 -13.61 4.54
CA MET A 27 1.09 -14.63 3.52
C MET A 27 -0.34 -15.15 3.71
N GLU A 28 -1.11 -15.23 2.64
CA GLU A 28 -2.48 -15.72 2.64
C GLU A 28 -2.57 -17.05 3.40
N GLY A 29 -3.29 -17.05 4.52
CA GLY A 29 -3.89 -18.25 5.09
C GLY A 29 -5.30 -18.36 4.52
N ASP A 30 -5.52 -19.34 3.65
CA ASP A 30 -6.85 -19.71 3.17
C ASP A 30 -7.73 -20.10 4.36
N MET A 31 -8.83 -19.37 4.57
CA MET A 31 -9.88 -19.76 5.51
C MET A 31 -11.14 -20.05 4.69
N GLU A 32 -11.58 -21.31 4.73
CA GLU A 32 -12.70 -21.84 3.97
C GLU A 32 -14.02 -21.13 4.35
N ASP A 33 -14.75 -20.73 3.31
CA ASP A 33 -15.99 -19.96 3.37
C ASP A 33 -17.21 -20.89 3.52
N HIS A 34 -18.06 -20.60 4.50
CA HIS A 34 -19.42 -21.13 4.57
C HIS A 34 -20.43 -19.99 4.38
N GLY A 35 -20.67 -19.67 3.10
CA GLY A 35 -21.98 -19.47 2.47
C GLY A 35 -22.89 -18.34 2.94
N THR A 36 -23.38 -17.54 1.97
CA THR A 36 -24.82 -17.26 1.78
C THR A 36 -25.06 -16.77 0.35
N LEU A 37 -25.88 -17.51 -0.40
CA LEU A 37 -26.42 -17.14 -1.71
C LEU A 37 -27.49 -16.05 -1.52
N CYS A 38 -27.24 -14.83 -2.03
CA CYS A 38 -28.27 -13.86 -2.43
C CYS A 38 -27.73 -12.65 -3.22
N ALA A 39 -26.48 -12.68 -3.73
CA ALA A 39 -25.80 -11.48 -4.24
C ALA A 39 -25.40 -11.53 -5.73
N GLU A 40 -25.77 -12.56 -6.48
CA GLU A 40 -25.12 -12.80 -7.78
C GLU A 40 -25.50 -11.79 -8.87
N GLU A 41 -26.76 -11.36 -8.98
CA GLU A 41 -27.19 -10.48 -10.09
C GLU A 41 -26.77 -9.00 -9.91
N ASP A 42 -26.74 -8.48 -8.68
CA ASP A 42 -26.26 -7.13 -8.37
C ASP A 42 -24.72 -7.02 -8.47
N LEU A 43 -24.00 -8.13 -8.22
CA LEU A 43 -22.54 -8.17 -8.35
C LEU A 43 -22.09 -7.99 -9.80
N VAL A 44 -22.80 -8.57 -10.78
CA VAL A 44 -22.39 -8.51 -12.20
C VAL A 44 -22.57 -7.10 -12.76
N ALA A 45 -23.66 -6.41 -12.44
CA ALA A 45 -23.87 -5.03 -12.88
C ALA A 45 -22.87 -4.06 -12.22
N SER A 46 -22.57 -4.28 -10.93
CA SER A 46 -21.53 -3.53 -10.21
C SER A 46 -20.14 -3.79 -10.79
N ALA A 47 -19.82 -5.05 -11.11
CA ALA A 47 -18.55 -5.43 -11.71
C ALA A 47 -18.39 -4.84 -13.12
N LEU A 48 -19.42 -4.89 -13.97
CA LEU A 48 -19.37 -4.32 -15.32
C LEU A 48 -19.21 -2.79 -15.29
N ALA A 49 -19.94 -2.11 -14.42
CA ALA A 49 -19.80 -0.67 -14.21
C ALA A 49 -18.41 -0.30 -13.66
N ALA A 50 -17.87 -1.13 -12.75
CA ALA A 50 -16.51 -0.99 -12.25
C ALA A 50 -15.48 -1.20 -13.36
N THR A 51 -15.61 -2.23 -14.20
CA THR A 51 -14.69 -2.48 -15.33
C THR A 51 -14.70 -1.33 -16.34
N ILE A 52 -15.88 -0.81 -16.71
CA ILE A 52 -15.99 0.35 -17.60
C ILE A 52 -15.33 1.58 -16.98
N THR A 53 -15.57 1.82 -15.68
CA THR A 53 -14.96 2.93 -14.94
C THR A 53 -13.45 2.78 -14.87
N SER A 54 -12.94 1.60 -14.56
CA SER A 54 -11.51 1.29 -14.52
C SER A 54 -10.86 1.47 -15.89
N GLN A 55 -11.49 1.04 -16.98
CA GLN A 55 -10.97 1.24 -18.34
C GLN A 55 -10.88 2.72 -18.73
N VAL A 56 -11.90 3.52 -18.40
CA VAL A 56 -11.87 4.98 -18.63
C VAL A 56 -10.77 5.63 -17.80
N ILE A 57 -10.60 5.23 -16.54
CA ILE A 57 -9.54 5.75 -15.66
C ILE A 57 -8.17 5.32 -16.15
N VAL A 58 -7.98 4.08 -16.59
CA VAL A 58 -6.72 3.59 -17.18
C VAL A 58 -6.33 4.41 -18.40
N GLU A 59 -7.31 4.71 -19.27
CA GLU A 59 -7.10 5.57 -20.43
C GLU A 59 -6.83 7.03 -20.02
N GLU A 60 -7.51 7.55 -19.00
CA GLU A 60 -7.23 8.86 -18.44
C GLU A 60 -5.83 8.92 -17.81
N LEU A 61 -5.40 7.90 -17.07
CA LEU A 61 -4.06 7.78 -16.50
C LEU A 61 -2.99 7.75 -17.57
N ARG A 62 -3.21 6.99 -18.65
CA ARG A 62 -2.32 6.98 -19.83
C ARG A 62 -2.24 8.34 -20.51
N ARG A 63 -3.37 9.05 -20.65
CA ARG A 63 -3.44 10.39 -21.27
C ARG A 63 -2.89 11.50 -20.39
N LEU A 64 -3.12 11.41 -19.08
CA LEU A 64 -2.61 12.34 -18.08
C LEU A 64 -1.10 12.27 -17.97
N GLY A 65 -0.48 11.20 -18.52
CA GLY A 65 0.95 10.95 -18.65
C GLY A 65 1.72 11.99 -17.89
N LEU A 66 1.89 11.75 -16.57
CA LEU A 66 2.19 12.71 -15.50
C LEU A 66 3.50 13.49 -15.76
N CYS A 67 3.53 14.23 -16.85
CA CYS A 67 4.68 14.86 -17.47
C CYS A 67 5.17 16.03 -16.64
N SER A 68 4.26 16.66 -15.87
CA SER A 68 4.62 17.63 -14.86
C SER A 68 4.67 16.95 -13.49
N ASN A 69 5.88 16.85 -12.94
CA ASN A 69 6.10 16.54 -11.52
C ASN A 69 5.65 17.67 -10.59
N ILE A 70 5.00 18.72 -11.09
CA ILE A 70 4.63 19.90 -10.31
C ILE A 70 3.14 20.16 -10.50
N GLU A 71 2.40 20.33 -9.40
CA GLU A 71 1.00 20.76 -9.38
C GLU A 71 0.82 21.87 -8.34
N GLY A 72 0.66 23.12 -8.82
CA GLY A 72 0.72 24.29 -7.95
C GLY A 72 2.08 24.42 -7.28
N ASP A 73 2.10 24.52 -5.94
CA ASP A 73 3.32 24.63 -5.14
C ASP A 73 3.89 23.27 -4.69
N VAL A 74 3.32 22.16 -5.19
CA VAL A 74 3.70 20.80 -4.80
C VAL A 74 4.52 20.14 -5.90
N GLU A 75 5.72 19.67 -5.56
CA GLU A 75 6.58 18.87 -6.42
C GLU A 75 6.53 17.39 -6.02
N TYR A 76 6.35 16.50 -6.98
CA TYR A 76 6.22 15.06 -6.79
C TYR A 76 7.45 14.34 -7.31
N VAL A 77 8.31 13.92 -6.39
CA VAL A 77 9.61 13.30 -6.68
C VAL A 77 9.58 11.80 -6.38
N PRO A 78 10.32 10.97 -7.13
CA PRO A 78 10.54 9.59 -6.74
C PRO A 78 11.38 9.51 -5.45
N TYR A 79 11.29 8.38 -4.76
CA TYR A 79 12.25 8.05 -3.72
C TYR A 79 13.63 7.80 -4.33
N GLU A 80 14.66 8.44 -3.78
CA GLU A 80 16.05 8.37 -4.29
C GLU A 80 17.02 7.81 -3.26
N SER A 81 16.84 8.13 -1.96
CA SER A 81 17.81 7.71 -0.94
C SER A 81 17.24 7.63 0.47
N GLU A 82 17.96 6.91 1.33
CA GLU A 82 17.65 6.77 2.77
C GLU A 82 17.60 8.11 3.52
N LEU A 83 18.12 9.20 2.94
CA LEU A 83 17.95 10.54 3.52
C LEU A 83 16.48 10.95 3.59
N GLN A 84 15.62 10.45 2.69
CA GLN A 84 14.18 10.72 2.68
C GLN A 84 13.40 9.81 3.65
N MET A 85 14.03 8.79 4.23
CA MET A 85 13.38 7.82 5.11
C MET A 85 12.79 8.47 6.36
N SER A 86 13.48 9.46 6.94
CA SER A 86 13.00 10.17 8.12
C SER A 86 11.69 10.91 7.84
N ASP A 87 11.52 11.45 6.64
CA ASP A 87 10.31 12.15 6.25
C ASP A 87 9.14 11.20 6.03
N ILE A 88 9.37 10.09 5.32
CA ILE A 88 8.38 9.02 5.12
C ILE A 88 7.86 8.53 6.47
N LYS A 89 8.77 8.19 7.38
CA LYS A 89 8.42 7.73 8.73
C LYS A 89 7.66 8.78 9.53
N ARG A 90 8.08 10.05 9.46
CA ARG A 90 7.44 11.16 10.18
C ARG A 90 5.98 11.32 9.75
N LEU A 91 5.69 11.21 8.46
CA LEU A 91 4.33 11.30 7.94
C LEU A 91 3.50 10.06 8.33
N ILE A 92 4.05 8.86 8.12
CA ILE A 92 3.33 7.60 8.33
C ILE A 92 3.01 7.36 9.81
N THR A 93 3.99 7.49 10.71
CA THR A 93 3.77 7.29 12.15
C THR A 93 2.79 8.30 12.75
N LYS A 94 2.62 9.47 12.12
CA LYS A 94 1.66 10.48 12.56
C LYS A 94 0.23 10.18 12.14
N ASP A 95 0.06 9.60 10.95
CA ASP A 95 -1.23 9.51 10.27
C ASP A 95 -1.83 8.09 10.20
N LEU A 96 -1.00 7.06 10.38
CA LEU A 96 -1.42 5.65 10.34
C LEU A 96 -1.45 5.05 11.75
N SER A 97 -2.41 4.16 11.98
CA SER A 97 -2.66 3.50 13.27
C SER A 97 -1.66 2.39 13.59
N GLU A 98 -0.96 1.88 12.58
CA GLU A 98 -0.05 0.74 12.71
C GLU A 98 1.41 1.17 12.95
N PRO A 99 2.05 0.70 14.04
CA PRO A 99 3.45 0.99 14.31
C PRO A 99 4.37 0.11 13.44
N TYR A 100 4.79 0.63 12.29
CA TYR A 100 5.74 -0.07 11.43
C TYR A 100 7.17 -0.03 11.97
N SER A 101 7.84 -1.19 11.94
CA SER A 101 9.27 -1.27 12.25
C SER A 101 10.11 -0.62 11.13
N ILE A 102 11.34 -0.18 11.44
CA ILE A 102 12.29 0.30 10.41
C ILE A 102 12.52 -0.74 9.29
N TYR A 103 12.48 -2.02 9.61
CA TYR A 103 12.66 -3.10 8.64
C TYR A 103 11.55 -3.13 7.60
N THR A 104 10.31 -2.83 8.02
CA THR A 104 9.16 -2.76 7.11
C THR A 104 9.35 -1.67 6.07
N TYR A 105 9.75 -0.46 6.48
CA TYR A 105 10.02 0.61 5.52
C TYR A 105 11.12 0.20 4.54
N ARG A 106 12.26 -0.27 5.07
CA ARG A 106 13.42 -0.70 4.26
C ARG A 106 13.09 -1.79 3.27
N TYR A 107 12.25 -2.74 3.66
CA TYR A 107 11.77 -3.79 2.76
C TYR A 107 11.12 -3.19 1.52
N PHE A 108 10.20 -2.23 1.65
CA PHE A 108 9.57 -1.62 0.48
C PHE A 108 10.52 -0.75 -0.34
N ILE A 109 11.20 0.19 0.30
CA ILE A 109 12.03 1.17 -0.42
C ILE A 109 13.28 0.58 -1.09
N HIS A 110 13.79 -0.58 -0.62
CA HIS A 110 14.92 -1.24 -1.27
C HIS A 110 14.50 -2.16 -2.41
N ASN A 111 13.35 -2.82 -2.30
CA ASN A 111 12.87 -3.74 -3.33
C ASN A 111 12.08 -3.02 -4.43
N TRP A 112 11.36 -1.95 -4.11
CA TRP A 112 10.55 -1.17 -5.05
C TRP A 112 10.73 0.35 -4.89
N PRO A 113 11.97 0.88 -4.93
CA PRO A 113 12.20 2.33 -4.86
C PRO A 113 11.44 3.10 -5.94
N GLN A 114 11.30 2.53 -7.14
CA GLN A 114 10.62 3.12 -8.29
C GLN A 114 9.10 3.25 -8.11
N LEU A 115 8.52 2.55 -7.13
CA LEU A 115 7.09 2.62 -6.80
C LEU A 115 6.81 3.47 -5.56
N CYS A 116 7.83 4.17 -5.06
CA CYS A 116 7.73 5.06 -3.90
C CYS A 116 7.86 6.51 -4.35
N PHE A 117 6.92 7.36 -3.96
CA PHE A 117 6.89 8.77 -4.35
C PHE A 117 6.64 9.68 -3.15
N LEU A 118 7.17 10.89 -3.24
CA LEU A 118 7.08 11.94 -2.21
C LEU A 118 6.46 13.18 -2.83
N ALA A 119 5.65 13.88 -2.04
CA ALA A 119 5.13 15.20 -2.34
C ALA A 119 5.88 16.22 -1.48
N MET A 120 6.55 17.16 -2.12
CA MET A 120 7.43 18.17 -1.56
C MET A 120 6.80 19.54 -1.74
N VAL A 121 6.81 20.37 -0.70
CA VAL A 121 6.52 21.80 -0.79
C VAL A 121 7.76 22.51 -0.28
N ASP A 122 8.40 23.27 -1.16
CA ASP A 122 9.75 23.80 -0.95
C ASP A 122 10.76 22.68 -0.61
N LYS A 123 11.10 22.52 0.68
CA LYS A 123 12.01 21.48 1.19
C LYS A 123 11.31 20.49 2.13
N ASP A 124 10.04 20.72 2.43
CA ASP A 124 9.29 19.91 3.38
C ASP A 124 8.54 18.80 2.64
N CYS A 125 8.75 17.57 3.09
CA CYS A 125 7.94 16.44 2.65
C CYS A 125 6.56 16.51 3.31
N VAL A 126 5.52 16.71 2.49
CA VAL A 126 4.13 16.88 2.89
C VAL A 126 3.25 15.68 2.52
N GLY A 127 3.76 14.73 1.74
CA GLY A 127 3.06 13.49 1.42
C GLY A 127 3.99 12.40 0.96
N ALA A 128 3.61 11.15 1.19
CA ALA A 128 4.38 9.99 0.75
C ALA A 128 3.44 8.84 0.40
N ILE A 129 3.82 8.09 -0.64
CA ILE A 129 3.22 6.80 -0.99
C ILE A 129 4.32 5.76 -1.13
N VAL A 130 4.08 4.59 -0.56
CA VAL A 130 4.99 3.44 -0.59
C VAL A 130 4.21 2.24 -1.10
N CYS A 131 4.76 1.59 -2.11
CA CYS A 131 4.09 0.50 -2.81
C CYS A 131 5.04 -0.66 -3.09
N LYS A 132 4.47 -1.79 -3.50
CA LYS A 132 5.19 -2.92 -4.10
C LYS A 132 4.45 -3.44 -5.32
N LEU A 133 5.16 -4.21 -6.14
CA LEU A 133 4.61 -4.98 -7.23
C LEU A 133 5.18 -6.40 -7.17
N ASP A 134 4.33 -7.40 -7.09
CA ASP A 134 4.76 -8.79 -6.95
C ASP A 134 3.86 -9.74 -7.74
N MET A 135 4.39 -10.92 -8.07
CA MET A 135 3.66 -11.97 -8.77
C MET A 135 2.79 -12.73 -7.77
N HIS A 136 1.47 -12.64 -7.93
CA HIS A 136 0.50 -13.34 -7.10
C HIS A 136 -0.36 -14.26 -7.96
N LYS A 137 -0.34 -15.58 -7.74
CA LYS A 137 -1.18 -16.55 -8.49
C LYS A 137 -1.13 -16.36 -10.02
N LYS A 138 0.05 -16.00 -10.56
CA LYS A 138 0.34 -15.74 -11.99
C LYS A 138 -0.18 -14.40 -12.54
N ILE A 139 -0.61 -13.47 -11.69
CA ILE A 139 -0.92 -12.08 -12.05
C ILE A 139 0.05 -11.13 -11.36
N HIS A 140 0.42 -10.03 -12.03
CA HIS A 140 1.19 -8.96 -11.41
C HIS A 140 0.26 -8.10 -10.56
N ARG A 141 0.43 -8.17 -9.24
CA ARG A 141 -0.41 -7.45 -8.29
C ARG A 141 0.37 -6.31 -7.65
N GLY A 142 -0.06 -5.09 -7.91
CA GLY A 142 0.34 -3.90 -7.21
C GLY A 142 -0.26 -3.84 -5.81
N TYR A 143 0.48 -3.34 -4.84
CA TYR A 143 0.00 -3.15 -3.48
C TYR A 143 0.39 -1.78 -2.95
N ILE A 144 -0.61 -1.01 -2.52
CA ILE A 144 -0.39 0.27 -1.84
C ILE A 144 -0.27 -0.01 -0.35
N ALA A 145 0.97 -0.02 0.15
CA ALA A 145 1.26 -0.37 1.53
C ALA A 145 0.99 0.79 2.48
N MET A 146 1.45 1.99 2.11
CA MET A 146 1.37 3.17 2.97
C MET A 146 1.08 4.40 2.11
N LEU A 147 0.13 5.23 2.56
CA LEU A 147 -0.17 6.54 2.00
C LEU A 147 -0.42 7.51 3.16
N ALA A 148 0.32 8.61 3.19
CA ALA A 148 0.12 9.67 4.16
C ALA A 148 0.28 11.04 3.49
N VAL A 149 -0.54 12.00 3.92
CA VAL A 149 -0.47 13.41 3.51
C VAL A 149 -0.66 14.25 4.75
N ASP A 150 0.29 15.16 5.01
CA ASP A 150 0.25 16.08 6.14
C ASP A 150 -1.10 16.79 6.18
N SER A 151 -1.73 16.80 7.37
CA SER A 151 -3.08 17.32 7.56
C SER A 151 -3.28 18.74 7.04
N ARG A 152 -2.24 19.58 7.03
CA ARG A 152 -2.27 20.97 6.51
C ARG A 152 -2.38 21.04 4.98
N TYR A 153 -2.03 19.96 4.29
CA TYR A 153 -2.00 19.85 2.83
C TYR A 153 -3.04 18.89 2.26
N ARG A 154 -3.89 18.29 3.11
CA ARG A 154 -5.01 17.44 2.67
C ARG A 154 -6.06 18.25 1.92
N ARG A 155 -6.93 17.54 1.18
CA ARG A 155 -8.02 18.10 0.36
C ARG A 155 -7.55 19.01 -0.78
N LYS A 156 -6.28 18.96 -1.14
CA LYS A 156 -5.66 19.66 -2.28
C LYS A 156 -5.30 18.74 -3.46
N GLY A 157 -5.83 17.50 -3.51
CA GLY A 157 -5.54 16.54 -4.58
C GLY A 157 -4.25 15.73 -4.45
N ILE A 158 -3.35 16.06 -3.49
CA ILE A 158 -2.04 15.39 -3.32
C ILE A 158 -2.14 13.87 -3.21
N GLY A 159 -3.03 13.36 -2.35
CA GLY A 159 -3.21 11.91 -2.19
C GLY A 159 -3.69 11.24 -3.48
N THR A 160 -4.60 11.90 -4.21
CA THR A 160 -5.07 11.44 -5.51
C THR A 160 -3.93 11.36 -6.51
N TYR A 161 -3.11 12.42 -6.61
CA TYR A 161 -1.97 12.47 -7.52
C TYR A 161 -0.95 11.37 -7.19
N LEU A 162 -0.58 11.20 -5.92
CA LEU A 162 0.36 10.16 -5.48
C LEU A 162 -0.12 8.75 -5.86
N VAL A 163 -1.41 8.45 -5.63
CA VAL A 163 -1.99 7.15 -5.99
C VAL A 163 -2.01 6.96 -7.51
N LYS A 164 -2.44 7.97 -8.28
CA LYS A 164 -2.42 7.92 -9.75
C LYS A 164 -1.00 7.68 -10.28
N LYS A 165 0.01 8.33 -9.70
CA LYS A 165 1.43 8.18 -10.08
C LYS A 165 1.97 6.80 -9.78
N ALA A 166 1.66 6.25 -8.61
CA ALA A 166 2.05 4.89 -8.27
C ALA A 166 1.38 3.84 -9.17
N ILE A 167 0.08 3.99 -9.46
CA ILE A 167 -0.63 3.09 -10.38
C ILE A 167 -0.02 3.15 -11.78
N TYR A 168 0.29 4.36 -12.28
CA TYR A 168 0.94 4.52 -13.57
C TYR A 168 2.30 3.81 -13.62
N ALA A 169 3.14 3.98 -12.59
CA ALA A 169 4.42 3.29 -12.49
C ALA A 169 4.26 1.75 -12.42
N MET A 170 3.23 1.25 -11.74
CA MET A 170 2.92 -0.19 -11.73
C MET A 170 2.46 -0.68 -13.10
N MET A 171 1.69 0.12 -13.84
CA MET A 171 1.22 -0.24 -15.19
C MET A 171 2.37 -0.35 -16.19
N ASP A 172 3.41 0.48 -16.06
CA ASP A 172 4.62 0.40 -16.87
C ASP A 172 5.37 -0.93 -16.64
N ASP A 173 5.19 -1.55 -15.46
CA ASP A 173 5.71 -2.87 -15.08
C ASP A 173 4.65 -3.99 -15.23
N ASP A 174 3.70 -3.85 -16.17
CA ASP A 174 2.70 -4.88 -16.51
C ASP A 174 1.75 -5.31 -15.38
N CYS A 175 1.46 -4.41 -14.43
CA CYS A 175 0.50 -4.67 -13.35
C CYS A 175 -0.92 -4.95 -13.87
N ASP A 176 -1.53 -6.03 -13.40
CA ASP A 176 -2.87 -6.48 -13.76
C ASP A 176 -3.94 -5.91 -12.81
N GLU A 177 -3.61 -5.79 -11.52
CA GLU A 177 -4.51 -5.22 -10.50
C GLU A 177 -3.75 -4.56 -9.35
N VAL A 178 -4.39 -3.59 -8.70
CA VAL A 178 -3.85 -2.91 -7.51
C VAL A 178 -4.78 -3.14 -6.33
N VAL A 179 -4.23 -3.55 -5.19
CA VAL A 179 -4.99 -3.78 -3.96
C VAL A 179 -4.43 -2.99 -2.78
N LEU A 180 -5.28 -2.75 -1.78
CA LEU A 180 -4.92 -2.13 -0.51
C LEU A 180 -5.94 -2.48 0.57
N GLU A 181 -5.56 -2.25 1.83
CA GLU A 181 -6.47 -2.29 2.97
C GLU A 181 -6.62 -0.92 3.63
N THR A 182 -7.82 -0.62 4.10
CA THR A 182 -8.10 0.56 4.93
C THR A 182 -9.05 0.21 6.07
N GLU A 183 -8.93 0.87 7.21
CA GLU A 183 -9.88 0.72 8.31
C GLU A 183 -11.30 1.04 7.83
N ILE A 184 -12.28 0.24 8.26
CA ILE A 184 -13.69 0.46 7.92
C ILE A 184 -14.21 1.82 8.43
N THR A 185 -13.56 2.40 9.43
CA THR A 185 -13.83 3.73 9.99
C THR A 185 -13.20 4.87 9.18
N ASN A 186 -12.20 4.59 8.32
CA ASN A 186 -11.48 5.61 7.56
C ASN A 186 -12.22 6.02 6.27
N GLN A 187 -13.34 6.73 6.48
CA GLN A 187 -14.22 7.19 5.40
C GLN A 187 -13.52 8.11 4.38
N SER A 188 -12.49 8.86 4.82
CA SER A 188 -11.73 9.72 3.92
C SER A 188 -10.88 8.92 2.93
N ALA A 189 -10.22 7.85 3.38
CA ALA A 189 -9.43 6.99 2.51
C ALA A 189 -10.34 6.16 1.59
N GLN A 190 -11.44 5.60 2.12
CA GLN A 190 -12.42 4.86 1.31
C GLN A 190 -12.91 5.72 0.14
N LYS A 191 -13.36 6.95 0.41
CA LYS A 191 -13.84 7.86 -0.63
C LYS A 191 -12.75 8.25 -1.65
N LEU A 192 -11.50 8.41 -1.20
CA LEU A 192 -10.37 8.69 -2.09
C LEU A 192 -10.20 7.57 -3.12
N TYR A 193 -10.15 6.32 -2.65
CA TYR A 193 -9.91 5.16 -3.51
C TYR A 193 -11.12 4.82 -4.37
N GLU A 194 -12.34 4.92 -3.84
CA GLU A 194 -13.58 4.74 -4.61
C GLU A 194 -13.67 5.74 -5.78
N ASN A 195 -13.31 7.01 -5.55
CA ASN A 195 -13.24 8.01 -6.62
C ASN A 195 -12.16 7.72 -7.68
N LEU A 196 -11.18 6.88 -7.35
CA LEU A 196 -10.14 6.41 -8.25
C LEU A 196 -10.51 5.07 -8.92
N GLY A 197 -11.74 4.60 -8.75
CA GLY A 197 -12.26 3.38 -9.38
C GLY A 197 -11.93 2.10 -8.61
N PHE A 198 -11.37 2.19 -7.40
CA PHE A 198 -11.25 1.00 -6.55
C PHE A 198 -12.64 0.57 -6.06
N VAL A 199 -12.87 -0.74 -6.03
CA VAL A 199 -14.07 -1.33 -5.45
C VAL A 199 -13.75 -2.10 -4.19
N ARG A 200 -14.75 -2.28 -3.34
CA ARG A 200 -14.65 -3.12 -2.14
C ARG A 200 -14.64 -4.59 -2.55
N ASP A 201 -13.55 -5.29 -2.25
CA ASP A 201 -13.35 -6.71 -2.59
C ASP A 201 -13.79 -7.61 -1.43
N LYS A 202 -13.24 -7.36 -0.22
CA LYS A 202 -13.47 -8.18 0.97
C LYS A 202 -13.45 -7.35 2.24
N ARG A 203 -14.14 -7.84 3.28
CA ARG A 203 -13.98 -7.36 4.67
C ARG A 203 -13.10 -8.34 5.43
N LEU A 204 -12.10 -7.82 6.14
CA LEU A 204 -11.16 -8.58 6.95
C LEU A 204 -11.46 -8.29 8.43
N PHE A 205 -11.89 -9.31 9.16
CA PHE A 205 -12.30 -9.18 10.56
C PHE A 205 -11.09 -9.00 11.48
N GLN A 206 -11.14 -8.02 12.39
CA GLN A 206 -10.09 -7.70 13.38
C GLN A 206 -8.67 -7.64 12.78
N TYR A 207 -8.57 -7.03 11.60
CA TYR A 207 -7.34 -6.99 10.82
C TYR A 207 -6.25 -6.10 11.43
N TYR A 208 -6.64 -4.92 11.93
CA TYR A 208 -5.72 -3.97 12.55
C TYR A 208 -5.44 -4.33 14.02
N LEU A 209 -4.31 -3.87 14.56
CA LEU A 209 -3.90 -4.19 15.95
C LEU A 209 -4.87 -3.64 17.00
N ASN A 210 -5.59 -2.58 16.66
CA ASN A 210 -6.65 -2.00 17.48
C ASN A 210 -7.95 -2.84 17.47
N GLY A 211 -7.99 -3.96 16.75
CA GLY A 211 -9.15 -4.84 16.60
C GLY A 211 -10.21 -4.31 15.62
N VAL A 212 -9.93 -3.22 14.90
CA VAL A 212 -10.82 -2.69 13.87
C VAL A 212 -10.71 -3.53 12.59
N ASP A 213 -11.85 -3.76 11.95
CA ASP A 213 -11.92 -4.45 10.67
C ASP A 213 -11.31 -3.61 9.54
N ALA A 214 -10.75 -4.29 8.55
CA ALA A 214 -10.32 -3.67 7.31
C ALA A 214 -11.31 -3.94 6.16
N LEU A 215 -11.37 -2.99 5.24
CA LEU A 215 -11.89 -3.21 3.89
C LEU A 215 -10.70 -3.36 2.95
N ARG A 216 -10.64 -4.48 2.23
CA ARG A 216 -9.76 -4.64 1.07
C ARG A 216 -10.43 -3.99 -0.12
N LEU A 217 -9.71 -3.07 -0.75
CA LEU A 217 -10.12 -2.42 -2.00
C LEU A 217 -9.25 -2.94 -3.15
N LYS A 218 -9.83 -3.02 -4.35
CA LYS A 218 -9.18 -3.53 -5.55
C LYS A 218 -9.52 -2.69 -6.78
N LEU A 219 -8.53 -2.46 -7.62
CA LEU A 219 -8.64 -1.84 -8.94
C LEU A 219 -8.08 -2.79 -9.99
N TRP A 220 -8.89 -3.15 -10.99
CA TRP A 220 -8.43 -3.92 -12.15
C TRP A 220 -7.89 -3.00 -13.23
N LEU A 221 -6.74 -3.35 -13.79
CA LEU A 221 -6.08 -2.60 -14.87
C LEU A 221 -6.12 -3.35 -16.20
N ARG A 222 -6.21 -4.69 -16.15
CA ARG A 222 -6.35 -5.60 -17.29
C ARG A 222 -7.49 -6.58 -17.09
#